data_AF-A0A4S4CJP4-F1
#
_entry.id   AF-A0A4S4CJP4-F1
#
_cell.length_a   1.000
_cell.length_b   1.000
_cell.length_c   1.000
_cell.angle_alpha   90.00
_cell.angle_beta   90.00
_cell.angle_gamma   90.00
#
_symmetry.space_group_name_H-M   'P 1'
#
loop_
_entity.id
_entity.type
_entity.pdbx_description
1 polymer ?
#
loop_
_entity_poly.entity_id
_entity_poly.type
_entity_poly.pdbx_seq_one_letter_code
_entity_poly.pdbx_strand_id
1 'polypeptide(L)'
;MKPLRQAQQFEYRSAGGIDRMGVLELWLNDGGTRAVLVLRDVPVPDATRALRMLNEHWLPYLLPAGLDVLVLAVHPQAEGEKARARVLPLSA
;
A
#
# COMPACT_ATOMS: atom_id res chain seq x y z
N MET A 1 -15.43 0.75 8.45
CA MET A 1 -13.97 0.60 8.19
C MET A 1 -13.22 1.39 9.24
N LYS A 2 -12.25 0.77 9.90
CA LYS A 2 -11.42 1.39 10.94
C LYS A 2 -9.94 1.27 10.59
N PRO A 3 -9.12 2.31 10.83
CA PRO A 3 -7.69 2.22 10.59
C PRO A 3 -7.08 1.28 11.63
N LEU A 4 -6.37 0.24 11.17
CA LEU A 4 -5.59 -0.64 12.04
C LEU A 4 -4.20 -0.04 12.30
N ARG A 5 -3.59 0.55 11.27
CA ARG A 5 -2.32 1.29 11.35
C ARG A 5 -2.38 2.51 10.46
N GLN A 6 -2.07 3.66 11.04
CA GLN A 6 -2.03 4.94 10.33
C GLN A 6 -0.59 5.28 9.97
N ALA A 7 -0.37 5.62 8.70
CA ALA A 7 0.84 6.23 8.15
C ALA A 7 2.17 5.58 8.57
N GLN A 8 2.28 4.26 8.45
CA GLN A 8 3.53 3.56 8.72
C GLN A 8 4.51 3.76 7.56
N GLN A 9 5.65 4.37 7.83
CA GLN A 9 6.71 4.50 6.84
C GLN A 9 7.37 3.15 6.57
N PHE A 10 7.73 2.90 5.31
CA PHE A 10 8.48 1.71 4.91
C PHE A 10 9.48 2.05 3.81
N GLU A 11 10.56 1.29 3.76
CA GLU A 11 11.58 1.41 2.71
C GLU A 11 11.30 0.42 1.58
N TYR A 12 11.46 0.85 0.33
CA TYR A 12 11.38 -0.01 -0.84
C TYR A 12 12.45 0.37 -1.86
N ARG A 13 12.86 -0.61 -2.66
CA ARG A 13 13.80 -0.38 -3.76
C ARG A 13 13.03 -0.06 -5.04
N SER A 14 13.26 1.13 -5.58
CA SER A 14 12.66 1.59 -6.85
C SER A 14 13.17 0.79 -8.05
N ALA A 15 12.52 0.95 -9.20
CA ALA A 15 12.96 0.31 -10.45
C ALA A 15 14.40 0.67 -10.86
N GLY A 16 14.89 1.86 -10.48
CA GLY A 16 16.27 2.30 -10.71
C GLY A 16 17.28 1.75 -9.70
N GLY A 17 16.86 0.90 -8.76
CA GLY A 17 17.74 0.37 -7.71
C GLY A 17 18.04 1.38 -6.59
N ILE A 18 17.29 2.47 -6.49
CA ILE A 18 17.43 3.46 -5.42
C ILE A 18 16.45 3.12 -4.31
N ASP A 19 16.93 3.08 -3.08
CA ASP A 19 16.09 2.88 -1.91
C ASP A 19 15.30 4.17 -1.62
N ARG A 20 14.00 4.01 -1.40
CA ARG A 20 13.04 5.11 -1.25
C ARG A 20 12.12 4.83 -0.07
N MET A 21 11.56 5.88 0.49
CA MET A 21 10.54 5.79 1.51
C MET A 21 9.15 5.89 0.90
N GLY A 22 8.23 5.05 1.37
CA GLY A 22 6.81 5.13 1.11
C GLY A 22 6.03 5.15 2.42
N VAL A 23 4.73 5.45 2.34
CA VAL A 23 3.83 5.44 3.49
C VAL A 23 2.72 4.42 3.25
N LEU A 24 2.48 3.61 4.28
CA LEU A 24 1.47 2.56 4.32
C LEU A 24 0.37 2.94 5.32
N GLU A 25 -0.87 2.97 4.88
CA GLU A 25 -2.04 2.94 5.76
C GLU A 25 -2.78 1.62 5.59
N LEU A 26 -3.21 1.04 6.71
CA LEU A 26 -3.96 -0.19 6.71
C LEU A 26 -5.32 0.02 7.36
N TRP A 27 -6.36 -0.36 6.64
CA TRP A 27 -7.74 -0.26 7.07
C TRP A 27 -8.39 -1.64 7.07
N LEU A 28 -9.12 -1.97 8.13
CA LEU A 28 -9.92 -3.18 8.20
C LEU A 28 -11.41 -2.83 8.17
N ASN A 29 -12.21 -3.71 7.58
CA ASN A 29 -13.66 -3.64 7.78
C ASN A 29 -14.02 -4.08 9.21
N ASP A 30 -15.21 -3.68 9.68
CA ASP A 30 -15.62 -3.93 11.06
C ASP A 30 -15.82 -5.43 11.39
N GLY A 31 -15.89 -6.29 10.36
CA GLY A 31 -15.97 -7.74 10.50
C GLY A 31 -14.64 -8.49 10.37
N GLY A 32 -13.52 -7.80 10.14
CA GLY A 32 -12.21 -8.44 10.00
C GLY A 32 -12.10 -9.44 8.85
N THR A 33 -12.89 -9.27 7.80
CA THR A 33 -12.89 -10.13 6.60
C THR A 33 -12.27 -9.47 5.38
N ARG A 34 -12.10 -8.13 5.42
CA ARG A 34 -11.50 -7.35 4.33
C ARG A 34 -10.50 -6.35 4.87
N ALA A 35 -9.39 -6.23 4.17
CA ALA A 35 -8.38 -5.22 4.39
C ALA A 35 -8.24 -4.31 3.17
N VAL A 36 -8.03 -3.02 3.40
CA VAL A 36 -7.61 -2.06 2.39
C VAL A 36 -6.23 -1.54 2.77
N LEU A 37 -5.28 -1.81 1.91
CA LEU A 37 -3.93 -1.29 1.96
C LEU A 37 -3.86 -0.01 1.13
N VAL A 38 -3.35 1.08 1.70
CA VAL A 38 -3.15 2.34 0.96
C VAL A 38 -1.66 2.68 0.96
N LEU A 39 -1.08 2.75 -0.24
CA LEU A 39 0.28 3.21 -0.46
C LEU A 39 0.25 4.69 -0.83
N ARG A 40 0.95 5.52 -0.07
CA ARG A 40 1.16 6.95 -0.36
C ARG A 40 2.64 7.21 -0.58
N ASP A 41 2.93 8.29 -1.29
CA ASP A 41 4.29 8.73 -1.62
C ASP A 41 5.13 7.67 -2.38
N VAL A 42 4.45 6.73 -3.02
CA VAL A 42 5.04 5.75 -3.93
C VAL A 42 4.67 6.14 -5.37
N PRO A 43 5.65 6.41 -6.24
CA PRO A 43 5.40 6.64 -7.66
C PRO A 43 4.66 5.45 -8.29
N VAL A 44 3.71 5.72 -9.19
CA VAL A 44 2.94 4.68 -9.92
C VAL A 44 3.84 3.56 -10.47
N PRO A 45 4.99 3.86 -11.11
CA PRO A 45 5.85 2.82 -11.69
C PRO A 45 6.48 1.88 -10.65
N ASP A 46 6.63 2.35 -9.41
CA ASP A 46 7.25 1.59 -8.32
C ASP A 46 6.20 0.89 -7.43
N ALA A 47 4.92 1.22 -7.57
CA ALA A 47 3.87 0.79 -6.64
C ALA A 47 3.73 -0.74 -6.55
N THR A 48 3.87 -1.46 -7.66
CA THR A 48 3.88 -2.94 -7.67
C THR A 48 5.11 -3.50 -6.94
N ARG A 49 6.29 -2.88 -7.07
CA ARG A 49 7.52 -3.32 -6.38
C ARG A 49 7.43 -3.07 -4.88
N ALA A 50 6.94 -1.90 -4.50
CA ALA A 50 6.66 -1.55 -3.11
C ALA A 50 5.67 -2.54 -2.49
N LEU A 51 4.58 -2.87 -3.20
CA LEU A 51 3.62 -3.88 -2.75
C LEU A 51 4.27 -5.26 -2.58
N ARG A 52 5.09 -5.70 -3.54
CA ARG A 52 5.77 -7.00 -3.44
C ARG A 52 6.67 -7.08 -2.21
N MET A 53 7.48 -6.05 -1.98
CA MET A 53 8.34 -5.97 -0.79
C MET A 53 7.51 -6.05 0.49
N LEU A 54 6.42 -5.26 0.58
CA LEU A 54 5.51 -5.30 1.73
C LEU A 54 4.89 -6.70 1.90
N ASN A 55 4.47 -7.35 0.82
CA ASN A 55 3.87 -8.67 0.86
C ASN A 55 4.85 -9.75 1.34
N GLU A 56 6.12 -9.62 0.98
CA GLU A 56 7.17 -10.57 1.39
C GLU A 56 7.60 -10.38 2.86
N HIS A 57 7.66 -9.13 3.34
CA HIS A 57 8.35 -8.84 4.61
C HIS A 57 7.43 -8.33 5.72
N TRP A 58 6.28 -7.72 5.40
CA TRP A 58 5.47 -6.96 6.35
C TRP A 58 4.05 -7.49 6.47
N LEU A 59 3.34 -7.65 5.34
CA LEU A 59 1.92 -8.02 5.34
C LEU A 59 1.61 -9.34 6.07
N PRO A 60 2.42 -10.41 5.98
CA PRO A 60 2.16 -11.65 6.71
C PRO A 60 2.11 -11.47 8.23
N TYR A 61 2.75 -10.42 8.76
CA TYR A 61 2.76 -10.09 10.19
C TYR A 61 1.73 -9.02 10.57
N LEU A 62 1.21 -8.29 9.59
CA LEU A 62 0.24 -7.20 9.78
C LEU A 62 -1.19 -7.66 9.55
N LEU A 63 -1.40 -8.71 8.76
CA LEU A 63 -2.70 -9.18 8.32
C LEU A 63 -2.91 -10.66 8.68
N PRO A 64 -4.05 -11.01 9.29
CA PRO A 64 -4.52 -12.39 9.38
C PRO A 64 -4.56 -13.09 8.01
N ALA A 65 -4.24 -14.37 7.99
CA ALA A 65 -4.39 -15.21 6.79
C ALA A 65 -5.87 -15.30 6.36
N GLY A 66 -6.11 -15.38 5.05
CA GLY A 66 -7.46 -15.56 4.49
C GLY A 66 -8.30 -14.28 4.36
N LEU A 67 -7.71 -13.11 4.59
CA LEU A 67 -8.35 -11.82 4.34
C LEU A 67 -8.41 -11.50 2.84
N ASP A 68 -9.55 -10.97 2.38
CA ASP A 68 -9.62 -10.30 1.09
C ASP A 68 -8.91 -8.94 1.19
N VAL A 69 -7.79 -8.78 0.48
CA VAL A 69 -6.99 -7.55 0.52
C VAL A 69 -7.12 -6.77 -0.78
N LEU A 70 -7.53 -5.51 -0.67
CA LEU A 70 -7.49 -4.53 -1.76
C LEU A 70 -6.31 -3.58 -1.54
N VAL A 71 -5.52 -3.31 -2.58
CA VAL A 71 -4.41 -2.35 -2.50
C VAL A 71 -4.71 -1.14 -3.37
N LEU A 72 -4.56 0.04 -2.78
CA LEU A 72 -4.73 1.34 -3.42
C LEU A 72 -3.39 2.08 -3.40
N ALA A 73 -2.82 2.35 -4.56
CA ALA A 73 -1.72 3.30 -4.68
C ALA A 73 -2.31 4.70 -4.91
N VAL A 74 -2.13 5.59 -3.93
CA VAL A 74 -2.56 6.98 -3.98
C VAL A 74 -1.37 7.84 -4.34
N HIS A 75 -1.50 8.59 -5.41
CA HIS A 75 -0.44 9.45 -5.90
C HIS A 75 -0.71 10.89 -5.48
N PRO A 76 0.29 11.61 -4.94
CA PRO A 76 0.12 13.00 -4.59
C PRO A 76 -0.22 13.82 -5.83
N GLN A 77 -1.16 14.73 -5.64
CA GLN A 77 -1.62 15.71 -6.61
C GLN A 77 -0.49 16.72 -6.91
N ALA A 78 -0.22 17.00 -8.17
CA ALA A 78 0.36 18.29 -8.55
C ALA A 78 -0.72 19.37 -8.39
N GLU A 79 -0.37 20.54 -7.87
CA GLU A 79 -1.32 21.60 -7.50
C GLU A 79 -2.39 21.83 -8.60
N GLY A 80 -3.67 21.64 -8.27
CA GLY A 80 -4.80 21.77 -9.21
C GLY A 80 -5.41 20.48 -9.79
N GLU A 81 -4.78 19.31 -9.64
CA GLU A 81 -5.34 18.04 -10.18
C GLU A 81 -6.08 17.15 -9.17
N LYS A 82 -7.29 16.66 -9.47
CA LYS A 82 -7.98 15.70 -8.59
C LYS A 82 -7.10 14.46 -8.32
N ALA A 83 -6.86 14.13 -7.05
CA ALA A 83 -6.15 12.91 -6.65
C ALA A 83 -6.68 11.66 -7.37
N ARG A 84 -5.76 10.73 -7.71
CA ARG A 84 -6.06 9.47 -8.39
C ARG A 84 -5.54 8.32 -7.55
N ALA A 85 -6.35 7.27 -7.46
CA ALA A 85 -5.97 6.00 -6.85
C ALA A 85 -5.95 4.92 -7.93
N ARG A 86 -4.91 4.09 -7.91
CA ARG A 86 -4.81 2.89 -8.74
C ARG A 86 -5.01 1.66 -7.87
N VAL A 87 -5.93 0.78 -8.26
CA VAL A 87 -6.06 -0.54 -7.64
C VAL A 87 -4.93 -1.43 -8.13
N LEU A 88 -4.21 -2.05 -7.20
CA LEU A 88 -3.16 -3.03 -7.51
C LEU A 88 -3.64 -4.44 -7.14
N PRO A 89 -3.35 -5.45 -7.97
CA PRO A 89 -3.57 -6.84 -7.59
C PRO A 89 -2.56 -7.27 -6.52
N LEU A 90 -2.98 -8.09 -5.55
CA LEU A 90 -2.06 -8.70 -4.58
C LEU A 90 -1.16 -9.77 -5.21
N SER A 91 -1.61 -10.37 -6.31
CA SER A 91 -0.98 -11.51 -6.98
C SER A 91 -0.01 -11.10 -8.09
N ALA A 92 0.91 -10.17 -7.81
CA ALA A 92 1.92 -9.72 -8.76
C ALA A 92 3.34 -10.16 -8.37
#